data_AF-A0A3B0BWK7-F1
#
_entry.id   AF-A0A3B0BWK7-F1
#
_cell.length_a   1.000
_cell.length_b   1.000
_cell.length_c   1.000
_cell.angle_alpha   90.00
_cell.angle_beta   90.00
_cell.angle_gamma   90.00
#
_symmetry.space_group_name_H-M   'P 1'
#
loop_
_entity.id
_entity.type
_entity.pdbx_description
1 polymer ?
#
loop_
_entity_poly.entity_id
_entity_poly.type
_entity_poly.pdbx_seq_one_letter_code
_entity_poly.pdbx_strand_id
1 'polypeptide(L)' 'MIYVFAFVTPIVAIIFFVNGVALAKKIVKGGVSTAHHTAWGAIMFGYLILSILWSIFLTP' A
#
# COMPACT_ATOMS: atom_id res chain seq x y z
N MET A 1 -14.02 0.95 13.57
CA MET A 1 -13.60 0.19 12.36
C MET A 1 -13.87 0.97 11.09
N ILE A 2 -15.12 1.30 10.74
CA ILE A 2 -15.45 2.02 9.48
C ILE A 2 -14.70 3.35 9.28
N TYR A 3 -14.64 4.20 10.31
CA TYR A 3 -13.97 5.50 10.20
C TYR A 3 -12.46 5.37 10.04
N VAL A 4 -11.86 4.33 10.63
CA VAL A 4 -10.43 4.03 10.46
C VAL A 4 -10.18 3.63 9.01
N PHE A 5 -10.96 2.71 8.45
CA PHE A 5 -10.81 2.35 7.05
C PHE A 5 -11.13 3.51 6.09
N ALA A 6 -12.13 4.34 6.36
CA ALA A 6 -12.47 5.47 5.47
C ALA A 6 -11.37 6.54 5.42
N PHE A 7 -10.70 6.84 6.54
CA PHE A 7 -9.71 7.92 6.60
C PHE A 7 -8.25 7.45 6.53
N VAL A 8 -7.94 6.23 6.98
CA VAL A 8 -6.57 5.67 6.93
C VAL A 8 -6.26 5.07 5.56
N THR A 9 -7.24 4.49 4.87
CA THR A 9 -7.02 3.90 3.54
C THR A 9 -6.47 4.86 2.49
N PRO A 10 -6.99 6.10 2.32
CA PRO A 10 -6.40 7.05 1.39
C PRO A 10 -4.95 7.42 1.78
N ILE A 11 -4.64 7.53 3.07
CA ILE A 11 -3.28 7.80 3.55
C ILE A 11 -2.34 6.65 3.20
N VAL A 12 -2.76 5.40 3.49
CA VAL A 12 -1.97 4.20 3.18
C VAL A 12 -1.80 4.02 1.67
N ALA A 13 -2.80 4.36 0.86
CA ALA A 13 -2.71 4.32 -0.60
C ALA A 13 -1.66 5.30 -1.15
N ILE A 14 -1.58 6.52 -0.61
CA ILE A 14 -0.57 7.51 -0.97
C ILE A 14 0.83 6.98 -0.63
N ILE A 15 1.02 6.45 0.58
CA ILE A 15 2.31 5.91 1.03
C ILE A 15 2.71 4.69 0.17
N PHE A 16 1.75 3.80 -0.15
CA PHE A 16 1.97 2.66 -1.03
C PHE A 16 2.45 3.09 -2.41
N PHE A 17 1.83 4.12 -2.99
CA PHE A 17 2.23 4.66 -4.29
C PHE A 17 3.65 5.23 -4.25
N VAL A 18 3.98 6.05 -3.25
CA VAL A 18 5.34 6.60 -3.07
C VAL A 18 6.37 5.49 -2.90
N ASN A 19 6.05 4.47 -2.10
CA ASN A 19 6.92 3.32 -1.89
C ASN A 19 7.14 2.51 -3.18
N GLY A 20 6.09 2.32 -3.99
CA GLY A 20 6.19 1.68 -5.30
C GLY A 20 7.09 2.44 -6.29
N VAL A 21 6.94 3.77 -6.36
CA VAL A 21 7.80 4.62 -7.19
C VAL A 21 9.26 4.57 -6.71
N ALA A 22 9.50 4.58 -5.40
CA ALA A 22 10.84 4.46 -4.84
C ALA A 22 11.48 3.09 -5.13
N LEU A 23 10.71 2.01 -5.02
CA LEU A 23 11.12 0.66 -5.38
C LEU A 23 11.49 0.57 -6.87
N ALA A 24 10.63 1.06 -7.75
CA ALA A 24 10.87 1.07 -9.19
C ALA A 24 12.15 1.83 -9.55
N LYS A 25 12.37 3.02 -8.96
CA LYS A 25 13.61 3.80 -9.13
C LYS A 25 14.84 3.04 -8.64
N LYS A 26 14.74 2.27 -7.55
CA LYS A 26 15.85 1.46 -7.00
C LYS A 26 16.18 0.26 -7.89
N ILE A 27 15.16 -0.42 -8.43
CA ILE A 27 15.36 -1.52 -9.38
C ILE A 27 16.10 -1.01 -10.63
N VAL A 28 15.68 0.13 -11.18
CA VAL A 28 16.28 0.71 -12.38
C VAL A 28 17.71 1.20 -12.13
N LYS A 29 18.00 1.81 -10.97
CA LYS A 29 19.35 2.34 -10.66
C LYS A 29 20.38 1.25 -10.33
N GLY A 30 19.95 0.04 -10.01
CA GLY A 30 20.83 -1.07 -9.65
C GLY A 30 21.59 -0.85 -8.33
N GLY A 31 22.00 -1.94 -7.67
CA GLY A 31 22.95 -1.88 -6.55
C GLY A 31 22.41 -1.44 -5.17
N VAL A 32 21.11 -1.14 -5.03
CA VAL A 32 20.50 -0.78 -3.73
C VAL A 32 19.51 -1.86 -3.30
N SER A 33 19.61 -2.31 -2.05
CA SER A 33 18.67 -3.29 -1.46
C SER A 33 17.22 -2.80 -1.59
N THR A 34 16.41 -3.62 -2.27
CA THR A 34 14.98 -3.38 -2.53
C THR A 34 14.07 -4.06 -1.50
N ALA A 35 14.60 -5.01 -0.73
CA ALA A 35 13.85 -5.87 0.18
C ALA A 35 12.94 -5.09 1.15
N HIS A 36 13.42 -3.98 1.70
CA HIS A 36 12.64 -3.16 2.63
C HIS A 36 11.42 -2.52 1.95
N HIS A 37 11.61 -1.92 0.77
CA HIS A 37 10.52 -1.31 0.02
C HIS A 37 9.51 -2.35 -0.46
N THR A 38 9.98 -3.52 -0.87
CA THR A 38 9.12 -4.65 -1.28
C THR A 38 8.29 -5.19 -0.11
N ALA A 39 8.90 -5.42 1.06
CA ALA A 39 8.21 -5.94 2.24
C ALA A 39 7.11 -4.98 2.72
N TRP A 40 7.44 -3.69 2.87
CA TRP A 40 6.45 -2.68 3.23
C TRP A 40 5.39 -2.48 2.14
N GLY A 41 5.79 -2.59 0.87
CA GLY A 41 4.88 -2.56 -0.27
C GLY A 41 3.84 -3.68 -0.16
N ALA A 42 4.28 -4.92 0.10
CA ALA A 42 3.40 -6.06 0.23
C ALA A 42 2.41 -5.92 1.42
N ILE A 43 2.88 -5.42 2.57
CA ILE A 43 2.02 -5.17 3.74
C ILE A 43 0.95 -4.12 3.42
N MET A 44 1.35 -2.99 2.83
CA MET A 44 0.42 -1.94 2.45
C MET A 44 -0.57 -2.39 1.37
N PHE A 45 -0.11 -3.17 0.39
CA PHE A 45 -0.97 -3.77 -0.63
C PHE A 45 -2.01 -4.70 0.01
N GLY A 46 -1.59 -5.59 0.91
CA GLY A 46 -2.50 -6.48 1.65
C GLY A 46 -3.56 -5.72 2.43
N TYR A 47 -3.19 -4.63 3.11
CA TYR A 47 -4.12 -3.75 3.80
C TYR A 47 -5.14 -3.10 2.83
N LEU A 48 -4.69 -2.62 1.66
CA LEU A 48 -5.58 -2.02 0.66
C LEU A 48 -6.58 -3.03 0.11
N ILE A 49 -6.14 -4.26 -0.20
CA ILE A 49 -7.04 -5.33 -0.65
C ILE A 49 -8.07 -5.68 0.43
N LEU A 50 -7.64 -5.81 1.69
CA LEU A 50 -8.56 -6.05 2.80
C LEU A 50 -9.59 -4.92 2.93
N SER A 51 -9.15 -3.67 2.75
CA SER A 51 -10.02 -2.48 2.81
C SER A 51 -11.07 -2.48 1.69
N ILE A 52 -10.70 -2.90 0.48
CA ILE A 52 -11.61 -3.04 -0.67
C ILE A 52 -12.60 -4.18 -0.43
N LEU A 53 -12.15 -5.34 0.05
CA LEU A 53 -13.04 -6.46 0.36
C LEU A 53 -14.07 -6.06 1.42
N TRP A 54 -13.64 -5.32 2.44
CA TRP A 54 -14.55 -4.78 3.45
C TRP A 54 -15.52 -3.72 2.92
N SER A 55 -15.14 -2.92 1.92
CA SER A 55 -16.07 -1.93 1.35
C SER A 55 -17.25 -2.61 0.65
N ILE A 56 -17.03 -3.76 0.00
CA ILE A 56 -18.09 -4.54 -0.66
C ILE A 56 -19.18 -4.97 0.34
N PHE A 57 -18.80 -5.31 1.58
CA PHE A 57 -19.75 -5.71 2.63
C PHE A 57 -20.45 -4.52 3.32
N LEU A 58 -20.04 -3.28 3.04
CA LEU A 58 -20.51 -2.07 3.72
C LEU A 58 -21.29 -1.11 2.81
N THR A 59 -21.24 -1.29 1.49
CA THR A 59 -22.15 -0.65 0.55
C THR A 59 -23.46 -1.46 0.45
N PRO A 60 -24.63 -0.88 0.78
CA PRO A 60 -25.93 -1.54 0.62
C PRO A 60 -26.29 -1.79 -0.85
#